data_AF-A0A2T4BZH3-F1
#
_entry.id   AF-A0A2T4BZH3-F1
#
_cell.length_a   1.000
_cell.length_b   1.000
_cell.length_c   1.000
_cell.angle_alpha   90.00
_cell.angle_beta   90.00
_cell.angle_gamma   90.00
#
_symmetry.space_group_name_H-M   'P 1'
#
loop_
_entity.id
_entity.type
_entity.pdbx_description
1 polymer ?
#
loop_
_entity_poly.entity_id
_entity_poly.type
_entity_poly.pdbx_seq_one_letter_code
_entity_poly.pdbx_strand_id
1 'polypeptide(L)'
;VLLRLVDEYPAVTFVLDALDEVDQEERQDLLDALDRILKESNSLVRVFISSRSNYDIALQLSGAPNIYIEADDNAEDISTFIDTQLTSAKLLHGKLTPSLREEITRTLQEGAKGMFRWVDLQIQSLKRVKVAADLKARLGALPATLEESYWEIYQEI
;
A
#
# COMPACT_ATOMS: atom_id res chain seq x y z
N VAL A 1 2.56 -20.48 26.12
CA VAL A 1 1.61 -21.27 25.31
C VAL A 1 2.08 -21.33 23.86
N LEU A 2 2.28 -20.20 23.19
CA LEU A 2 2.79 -20.12 21.80
C LEU A 2 4.05 -20.94 21.52
N LEU A 3 5.10 -20.84 22.36
CA LEU A 3 6.32 -21.66 22.21
C LEU A 3 6.06 -23.16 22.11
N ARG A 4 5.19 -23.70 22.98
CA ARG A 4 4.85 -25.14 22.96
C ARG A 4 4.11 -25.50 21.68
N LEU A 5 3.22 -24.62 21.23
CA LEU A 5 2.47 -24.82 19.99
C LEU A 5 3.41 -24.79 18.77
N VAL A 6 4.42 -23.92 18.76
CA VAL A 6 5.41 -23.85 17.68
C VAL A 6 6.20 -25.15 17.60
N ASP A 7 6.58 -25.71 18.74
CA ASP A 7 7.32 -26.99 18.84
C ASP A 7 6.49 -28.22 18.41
N GLU A 8 5.16 -28.10 18.27
CA GLU A 8 4.32 -29.18 17.73
C GLU A 8 4.44 -29.32 16.21
N TYR A 9 4.96 -28.30 15.51
CA TYR A 9 5.11 -28.30 14.06
C TYR A 9 6.59 -28.30 13.67
N PRO A 10 6.99 -28.98 12.58
CA PRO A 10 8.38 -29.00 12.14
C PRO A 10 8.89 -27.62 11.69
N ALA A 11 7.98 -26.75 11.23
CA ALA A 11 8.29 -25.37 10.89
C ALA A 11 7.05 -24.48 11.05
N VAL A 12 7.26 -23.23 11.48
CA VAL A 12 6.22 -22.20 11.63
C VAL A 12 6.70 -20.89 11.02
N THR A 13 5.81 -20.20 10.29
CA THR A 13 6.06 -18.85 9.79
C THR A 13 5.04 -17.88 10.39
N PHE A 14 5.51 -16.87 11.10
CA PHE A 14 4.72 -15.73 11.51
C PHE A 14 4.77 -14.64 10.44
N VAL A 15 3.61 -14.12 10.06
CA VAL A 15 3.47 -12.99 9.13
C VAL A 15 2.75 -11.88 9.88
N LEU A 16 3.45 -10.77 10.12
CA LEU A 16 2.92 -9.59 10.78
C LEU A 16 2.76 -8.49 9.73
N ASP A 17 1.53 -8.05 9.54
CA ASP A 17 1.21 -6.97 8.61
C ASP A 17 1.09 -5.64 9.37
N ALA A 18 1.64 -4.56 8.80
CA ALA A 18 1.55 -3.19 9.30
C ALA A 18 1.98 -3.00 10.76
N LEU A 19 3.23 -3.39 11.11
CA LEU A 19 3.77 -3.22 12.47
C LEU A 19 3.74 -1.75 12.96
N ASP A 20 3.75 -0.78 12.05
CA ASP A 20 3.66 0.64 12.40
C ASP A 20 2.33 1.06 13.03
N GLU A 21 1.27 0.27 12.85
CA GLU A 21 -0.05 0.50 13.47
C GLU A 21 -0.13 -0.05 14.90
N VAL A 22 0.90 -0.75 15.38
CA VAL A 22 1.03 -1.15 16.79
C VAL A 22 1.54 0.03 17.60
N ASP A 23 0.88 0.29 18.73
CA ASP A 23 1.28 1.33 19.68
C ASP A 23 2.75 1.16 20.10
N GLN A 24 3.46 2.28 20.20
CA GLN A 24 4.91 2.27 20.43
C GLN A 24 5.30 1.54 21.72
N GLU A 25 4.47 1.63 22.77
CA GLU A 25 4.70 0.98 24.07
C GLU A 25 4.59 -0.55 23.96
N GLU A 26 3.62 -1.06 23.19
CA GLU A 26 3.36 -2.51 23.03
C GLU A 26 4.27 -3.16 21.97
N ARG A 27 4.81 -2.37 21.03
CA ARG A 27 5.62 -2.88 19.92
C ARG A 27 6.89 -3.58 20.41
N GLN A 28 7.55 -3.05 21.45
CA GLN A 28 8.76 -3.67 21.99
C GLN A 28 8.44 -5.03 22.62
N ASP A 29 7.36 -5.13 23.40
CA ASP A 29 6.93 -6.39 24.01
C ASP A 29 6.61 -7.46 22.96
N LEU A 30 5.98 -7.06 21.85
CA LEU A 30 5.71 -7.94 20.71
C LEU A 30 6.99 -8.46 20.06
N LEU A 31 7.95 -7.57 19.78
CA LEU A 31 9.22 -7.94 19.17
C LEU A 31 10.06 -8.83 20.11
N ASP A 32 10.09 -8.53 21.40
CA ASP A 32 10.78 -9.34 22.41
C ASP A 32 10.16 -10.74 22.54
N ALA A 33 8.84 -10.84 22.46
CA ALA A 33 8.15 -12.13 22.44
C ALA A 33 8.50 -12.96 21.20
N LEU A 34 8.60 -12.34 20.02
CA LEU A 34 9.00 -13.01 18.78
C LEU A 34 10.47 -13.44 18.81
N ASP A 35 11.36 -12.57 19.29
CA ASP A 35 12.78 -12.88 19.47
C ASP A 35 12.97 -14.06 20.44
N ARG A 36 12.20 -14.09 21.53
CA ARG A 36 12.17 -15.23 22.44
C ARG A 36 11.73 -16.51 21.74
N ILE A 37 10.69 -16.46 20.90
CA ILE A 37 10.23 -17.62 20.14
C ILE A 37 11.31 -18.11 19.17
N LEU A 38 11.98 -17.18 18.47
CA LEU A 38 13.07 -17.51 17.55
C LEU A 38 14.26 -18.17 18.26
N LYS A 39 14.55 -17.78 19.50
CA LYS A 39 15.70 -18.31 20.28
C LYS A 39 15.40 -19.59 21.05
N GLU A 40 14.19 -19.74 21.58
CA GLU A 40 13.83 -20.86 22.46
C GLU A 40 13.12 -22.03 21.75
N SER A 41 12.64 -21.85 20.52
CA SER A 41 11.96 -22.89 19.73
C SER A 41 12.92 -24.02 19.31
N ASN A 42 12.46 -25.27 19.40
CA ASN A 42 13.15 -26.44 18.85
C ASN A 42 12.85 -26.66 17.36
N SER A 43 11.81 -26.02 16.86
CA SER A 43 11.38 -26.06 15.46
C SER A 43 11.91 -24.88 14.64
N LEU A 44 11.89 -25.03 13.31
CA LEU A 44 12.27 -23.94 12.41
C LEU A 44 11.22 -22.82 12.44
N VAL A 45 11.60 -21.65 12.95
CA VAL A 45 10.72 -20.47 12.98
C VAL A 45 11.18 -19.43 11.97
N ARG A 46 10.22 -18.88 11.23
CA ARG A 46 10.42 -17.73 10.34
C ARG A 46 9.48 -16.61 10.77
N VAL A 47 9.96 -15.38 10.69
CA VAL A 47 9.15 -14.19 10.97
C VAL A 47 9.29 -13.26 9.76
N PHE A 48 8.16 -12.84 9.23
CA PHE A 48 8.06 -11.85 8.17
C PHE A 48 7.22 -10.68 8.70
N ILE A 49 7.74 -9.47 8.56
CA ILE A 49 7.13 -8.24 9.06
C ILE A 49 7.01 -7.28 7.89
N SER A 50 5.83 -6.69 7.72
CA SER A 50 5.63 -5.51 6.89
C SER A 50 5.42 -4.29 7.79
N SER A 51 5.93 -3.12 7.37
CA SER A 51 5.72 -1.85 8.05
C SER A 51 5.98 -0.69 7.10
N ARG A 52 5.51 0.51 7.45
CA ARG A 52 6.06 1.75 6.90
C ARG A 52 7.52 1.96 7.33
N SER A 53 8.23 2.81 6.60
CA SER A 53 9.61 3.21 6.88
C SER A 53 9.67 4.20 8.04
N ASN A 54 9.36 3.74 9.25
CA ASN A 54 9.49 4.52 10.47
C ASN A 54 10.89 4.29 11.07
N TYR A 55 11.54 5.38 11.48
CA TYR A 55 12.93 5.35 11.96
C TYR A 55 13.11 4.44 13.20
N ASP A 56 12.15 4.46 14.12
CA ASP A 56 12.14 3.63 15.33
C ASP A 56 12.03 2.14 15.00
N ILE A 57 11.14 1.75 14.07
CA ILE A 57 11.00 0.36 13.60
C ILE A 57 12.28 -0.09 12.89
N ALA A 58 12.83 0.75 12.01
CA ALA A 58 14.07 0.44 11.30
C ALA A 58 15.25 0.24 12.28
N LEU A 59 15.30 1.00 13.37
CA LEU A 59 16.31 0.85 14.41
C LEU A 59 16.12 -0.45 15.20
N GLN A 60 14.89 -0.79 15.60
CA GLN A 60 14.58 -2.03 16.32
C GLN A 60 14.90 -3.28 15.48
N LEU A 61 14.67 -3.22 14.17
CA LEU A 61 14.87 -4.34 13.25
C LEU A 61 16.21 -4.29 12.50
N SER A 62 17.15 -3.41 12.89
CA SER A 62 18.41 -3.21 12.17
C SER A 62 19.31 -4.45 12.15
N GLY A 63 19.14 -5.37 13.11
CA GLY A 63 19.86 -6.64 13.18
C GLY A 63 19.31 -7.75 12.27
N ALA A 64 18.15 -7.52 11.65
CA ALA A 64 17.49 -8.47 10.75
C ALA A 64 17.68 -8.07 9.27
N PRO A 65 17.51 -9.01 8.33
CA PRO A 65 17.45 -8.67 6.90
C PRO A 65 16.23 -7.79 6.63
N ASN A 66 16.45 -6.61 6.04
CA ASN A 66 15.40 -5.66 5.68
C ASN A 66 15.35 -5.47 4.17
N ILE A 67 14.15 -5.37 3.61
CA ILE A 67 13.89 -5.05 2.21
C ILE A 67 13.08 -3.77 2.18
N TYR A 68 13.57 -2.76 1.46
CA TYR A 68 12.91 -1.48 1.27
C TYR A 68 12.31 -1.44 -0.14
N ILE A 69 11.10 -0.89 -0.24
CA ILE A 69 10.41 -0.66 -1.51
C ILE A 69 10.09 0.83 -1.54
N GLU A 70 10.86 1.58 -2.31
CA GLU A 70 10.66 3.01 -2.50
C GLU A 70 9.65 3.26 -3.63
N ALA A 71 9.11 4.47 -3.68
CA ALA A 71 8.14 4.86 -4.72
C ALA A 71 8.72 4.75 -6.15
N ASP A 72 10.03 4.96 -6.30
CA ASP A 72 10.70 4.86 -7.59
C ASP A 72 10.84 3.38 -8.03
N ASP A 73 10.92 2.45 -7.08
CA ASP A 73 11.11 1.01 -7.37
C ASP A 73 9.90 0.40 -8.07
N ASN A 74 8.69 0.97 -7.88
CA ASN A 74 7.44 0.45 -8.42
C ASN A 74 6.79 1.35 -9.50
N ALA A 75 7.51 2.36 -9.99
CA ALA A 75 6.97 3.32 -10.96
C ALA A 75 6.48 2.67 -12.27
N GLU A 76 7.22 1.66 -12.77
CA GLU A 76 6.82 0.90 -13.96
C GLU A 76 5.56 0.04 -13.72
N ASP A 77 5.47 -0.58 -12.54
CA ASP A 77 4.30 -1.36 -12.15
C ASP A 77 3.06 -0.47 -11.99
N ILE A 78 3.22 0.72 -11.41
CA ILE A 78 2.15 1.72 -11.31
C ILE A 78 1.69 2.16 -12.69
N SER A 79 2.62 2.43 -13.62
CA SER A 79 2.29 2.77 -15.01
C SER A 79 1.45 1.68 -15.67
N THR A 80 1.89 0.42 -15.54
CA THR A 80 1.18 -0.76 -16.06
C THR A 80 -0.20 -0.92 -15.42
N PHE A 81 -0.29 -0.68 -14.12
CA PHE A 81 -1.55 -0.72 -13.38
C PHE A 81 -2.53 0.36 -13.85
N ILE A 82 -2.07 1.60 -14.03
CA ILE A 82 -2.89 2.70 -14.57
C ILE A 82 -3.45 2.33 -15.94
N ASP A 83 -2.61 1.83 -16.86
CA ASP A 83 -3.06 1.47 -18.20
C ASP A 83 -4.15 0.38 -18.18
N THR A 84 -3.93 -0.64 -17.34
CA THR A 84 -4.87 -1.75 -17.14
C THR A 84 -6.19 -1.24 -16.57
N GLN A 85 -6.14 -0.38 -15.55
CA GLN A 85 -7.33 0.20 -14.91
C GLN A 85 -8.09 1.16 -15.83
N LEU A 86 -7.41 1.99 -16.61
CA LEU A 86 -8.06 2.89 -17.57
C LEU A 86 -8.76 2.11 -18.69
N THR A 87 -8.17 1.01 -19.14
CA THR A 87 -8.80 0.10 -20.12
C THR A 87 -10.07 -0.52 -19.56
N SER A 88 -10.04 -1.01 -18.32
CA SER A 88 -11.19 -1.63 -17.68
C SER A 88 -12.29 -0.62 -17.30
N ALA A 89 -11.91 0.62 -16.97
CA ALA A 89 -12.81 1.63 -16.44
C ALA A 89 -13.86 2.14 -17.44
N LYS A 90 -13.59 2.03 -18.74
CA LYS A 90 -14.47 2.54 -19.81
C LYS A 90 -14.96 3.97 -19.54
N LEU A 91 -14.04 4.84 -19.12
CA LEU A 91 -14.33 6.27 -18.89
C LEU A 91 -15.02 6.89 -20.09
N LEU A 92 -15.95 7.81 -19.86
CA LEU A 92 -16.76 8.44 -20.91
C LEU A 92 -17.43 7.42 -21.85
N HIS A 93 -17.96 6.32 -21.30
CA HIS A 93 -18.57 5.22 -22.04
C HIS A 93 -17.61 4.55 -23.05
N GLY A 94 -16.31 4.54 -22.73
CA GLY A 94 -15.26 3.98 -23.59
C GLY A 94 -14.82 4.92 -24.72
N LYS A 95 -15.25 6.18 -24.73
CA LYS A 95 -14.89 7.19 -25.75
C LYS A 95 -13.76 8.13 -25.31
N LEU A 96 -12.81 7.61 -24.54
CA LEU A 96 -11.67 8.37 -24.06
C LEU A 96 -10.71 8.66 -25.23
N THR A 97 -10.38 9.93 -25.49
CA THR A 97 -9.43 10.29 -26.53
C THR A 97 -8.00 9.91 -26.12
N PRO A 98 -7.10 9.59 -27.07
CA PRO A 98 -5.71 9.30 -26.73
C PRO A 98 -5.02 10.41 -25.92
N SER A 99 -5.27 11.67 -26.27
CA SER A 99 -4.73 12.83 -25.56
C SER A 99 -5.21 12.92 -24.11
N LEU A 100 -6.49 12.67 -23.84
CA LEU A 100 -7.05 12.71 -22.49
C LEU A 100 -6.58 11.51 -21.67
N ARG A 101 -6.38 10.36 -22.33
CA ARG A 101 -5.81 9.17 -21.69
C ARG A 101 -4.38 9.42 -21.23
N GLU A 102 -3.56 10.02 -22.08
CA GLU A 102 -2.19 10.42 -21.75
C GLU A 102 -2.16 11.45 -20.60
N GLU A 103 -3.07 12.44 -20.64
CA GLU A 103 -3.22 13.44 -19.59
C GLU A 103 -3.54 12.78 -18.23
N ILE A 104 -4.51 11.86 -18.20
CA ILE A 104 -4.87 11.11 -16.99
C ILE A 104 -3.69 10.26 -16.51
N THR A 105 -3.04 9.50 -17.41
CA THR A 105 -1.91 8.64 -17.04
C THR A 105 -0.80 9.44 -16.39
N ARG A 106 -0.40 10.56 -16.99
CA ARG A 106 0.66 11.43 -16.44
C ARG A 106 0.29 11.95 -15.06
N THR A 107 -0.91 12.53 -14.91
CA THR A 107 -1.35 13.07 -13.62
C THR A 107 -1.41 11.99 -12.54
N LEU A 108 -1.87 10.78 -12.87
CA LEU A 108 -1.92 9.69 -11.92
C LEU A 108 -0.54 9.14 -11.56
N GLN A 109 0.39 9.06 -12.52
CA GLN A 109 1.78 8.66 -12.25
C GLN A 109 2.47 9.65 -11.31
N GLU A 110 2.35 10.95 -11.57
CA GLU A 110 2.94 12.01 -10.75
C GLU A 110 2.34 12.04 -9.33
N GLY A 111 1.03 11.79 -9.22
CA GLY A 111 0.33 11.80 -7.93
C GLY A 111 0.46 10.51 -7.12
N ALA A 112 0.76 9.37 -7.76
CA ALA A 112 0.73 8.07 -7.11
C ALA A 112 1.70 7.95 -5.93
N LYS A 113 2.90 8.54 -6.04
CA LYS A 113 3.95 8.48 -5.00
C LYS A 113 4.13 7.05 -4.44
N GLY A 114 4.19 6.07 -5.33
CA GLY A 114 4.35 4.66 -4.96
C GLY A 114 3.06 3.92 -4.54
N MET A 115 1.89 4.58 -4.53
CA MET A 115 0.65 4.03 -3.99
C MET A 115 -0.35 3.61 -5.08
N PHE A 116 -0.47 2.30 -5.33
CA PHE A 116 -1.53 1.74 -6.19
C PHE A 116 -2.94 2.09 -5.71
N ARG A 117 -3.15 2.12 -4.38
CA ARG A 117 -4.47 2.41 -3.81
C ARG A 117 -4.92 3.83 -4.11
N TRP A 118 -4.00 4.80 -4.07
CA TRP A 118 -4.33 6.19 -4.42
C TRP A 118 -4.79 6.26 -5.88
N VAL A 119 -4.06 5.60 -6.80
CA VAL A 119 -4.42 5.52 -8.23
C VAL A 119 -5.82 4.90 -8.42
N ASP A 120 -6.10 3.77 -7.77
CA ASP A 120 -7.42 3.12 -7.86
C ASP A 120 -8.53 4.09 -7.43
N LEU A 121 -8.39 4.75 -6.27
CA LEU A 121 -9.39 5.70 -5.79
C LEU A 121 -9.61 6.85 -6.78
N GLN A 122 -8.55 7.41 -7.36
CA GLN A 122 -8.71 8.47 -8.36
C GLN A 122 -9.43 7.98 -9.62
N ILE A 123 -9.11 6.78 -10.10
CA ILE A 123 -9.82 6.19 -11.24
C ILE A 123 -11.29 5.94 -10.90
N GLN A 124 -11.63 5.47 -9.69
CA GLN A 124 -13.02 5.33 -9.27
C GLN A 124 -13.75 6.68 -9.22
N SER A 125 -13.09 7.74 -8.74
CA SER A 125 -13.64 9.09 -8.75
C SER A 125 -13.92 9.57 -10.19
N LEU A 126 -12.96 9.37 -11.11
CA LEU A 126 -13.11 9.75 -12.52
C LEU A 126 -14.22 8.95 -13.24
N LYS A 127 -14.46 7.68 -12.88
CA LYS A 127 -15.54 6.85 -13.45
C LYS A 127 -16.93 7.46 -13.26
N ARG A 128 -17.14 8.22 -12.19
CA ARG A 128 -18.42 8.87 -11.88
C ARG A 128 -18.70 10.04 -12.83
N VAL A 129 -17.67 10.64 -13.40
CA VAL A 129 -17.76 11.78 -14.30
C VAL A 129 -18.12 11.33 -15.73
N LYS A 130 -19.13 11.97 -16.33
CA LYS A 130 -19.67 11.60 -17.66
C LYS A 130 -19.36 12.59 -18.77
N VAL A 131 -18.88 13.78 -18.42
CA VAL A 131 -18.57 14.86 -19.36
C VAL A 131 -17.06 15.09 -19.39
N ALA A 132 -16.49 15.25 -20.58
CA ALA A 132 -15.04 15.40 -20.74
C ALA A 132 -14.48 16.67 -20.07
N ALA A 133 -15.25 17.78 -20.09
CA ALA A 133 -14.87 19.02 -19.43
C ALA A 133 -14.79 18.84 -17.91
N ASP A 134 -15.81 18.21 -17.32
CA ASP A 134 -15.84 17.91 -15.88
C ASP A 134 -14.75 16.91 -15.48
N LEU A 135 -14.41 15.97 -16.37
CA LEU A 135 -13.34 15.01 -16.12
C LEU A 135 -12.00 15.73 -16.01
N LYS A 136 -11.73 16.68 -16.91
CA LYS A 136 -10.53 17.52 -16.85
C LYS A 136 -10.51 18.40 -15.60
N ALA A 137 -11.65 18.98 -15.24
CA ALA A 137 -11.77 19.76 -14.01
C ALA A 137 -11.45 18.90 -12.78
N ARG A 138 -11.98 17.67 -12.71
CA ARG A 138 -11.67 16.73 -11.64
C ARG A 138 -10.20 16.30 -11.63
N LEU A 139 -9.61 16.07 -12.81
CA LEU A 139 -8.19 15.71 -12.92
C LEU A 139 -7.27 16.80 -12.35
N GLY A 140 -7.65 18.08 -12.49
CA GLY A 140 -6.94 19.22 -11.89
C GLY A 140 -7.20 19.44 -10.39
N ALA A 141 -8.10 18.67 -9.78
CA ALA A 141 -8.52 18.81 -8.39
C ALA A 141 -8.55 17.44 -7.68
N LEU A 142 -7.59 16.56 -8.00
CA LEU A 142 -7.42 15.31 -7.29
C LEU A 142 -6.77 15.55 -5.92
N PRO A 143 -7.18 14.80 -4.88
CA PRO A 143 -6.52 14.78 -3.59
C PRO A 143 -5.03 14.50 -3.68
N ALA A 144 -4.21 15.23 -2.93
CA ALA A 144 -2.76 15.07 -2.91
C ALA A 144 -2.33 13.82 -2.11
N THR A 145 -3.20 13.31 -1.23
CA THR A 145 -2.90 12.18 -0.33
C THR A 145 -3.99 11.12 -0.36
N LEU A 146 -3.64 9.91 0.11
CA LEU A 146 -4.60 8.83 0.29
C LEU A 146 -5.63 9.15 1.38
N GLU A 147 -5.21 9.85 2.44
CA GLU A 147 -6.10 10.30 3.52
C GLU A 147 -7.16 11.29 3.02
N GLU A 148 -6.75 12.31 2.26
CA GLU A 148 -7.69 13.26 1.64
C GLU A 148 -8.67 12.55 0.69
N SER A 149 -8.20 11.51 -0.03
CA SER A 149 -9.06 10.69 -0.88
C SER A 149 -10.13 9.95 -0.07
N TYR A 150 -9.77 9.42 1.10
CA TYR A 150 -10.75 8.79 2.00
C TYR A 150 -11.69 9.82 2.62
N TRP A 151 -11.19 11.01 2.96
CA TRP A 151 -12.02 12.09 3.48
C TRP A 151 -13.10 12.52 2.49
N GLU A 152 -12.74 12.71 1.21
CA GLU A 152 -13.73 13.03 0.17
C GLU A 152 -14.82 11.95 0.06
N ILE A 153 -14.45 10.66 0.09
CA ILE A 153 -15.41 9.55 0.04
C ILE A 153 -16.30 9.55 1.28
N TYR A 154 -15.73 9.82 2.45
CA TYR A 154 -16.48 9.87 3.71
C TYR A 154 -17.56 10.97 3.70
N GLN A 155 -17.28 12.12 3.08
CA GLN A 155 -18.25 13.23 2.95
C GLN A 155 -19.42 12.92 2.00
N GLU A 156 -19.35 11.85 1.22
CA GLU A 156 -20.43 11.42 0.31
C GLU A 156 -21.38 10.38 0.92
N ILE A 157 -21.09 9.90 2.14
CA ILE A 157 -21.89 8.91 2.87
C ILE A 157 -22.85 9.63 3.83
#